data_AF-M1WJU2-F1
#
_entry.id   AF-M1WJU2-F1
#
_cell.length_a   1.000
_cell.length_b   1.000
_cell.length_c   1.000
_cell.angle_alpha   90.00
_cell.angle_beta   90.00
_cell.angle_gamma   90.00
#
_symmetry.space_group_name_H-M   'P 1'
#
loop_
_entity.id
_entity.type
_entity.pdbx_description
1 polymer ?
#
loop_
_entity_poly.entity_id
_entity_poly.type
_entity_poly.pdbx_seq_one_letter_code
_entity_poly.pdbx_strand_id
1 'polypeptide(L)'
;MKDKVGLDATEGSATLRDVVWSTGVQHKGPELIGAAAKRVEKTTKGMDSSSPEYERKVIEAIYDERATRCKKCPPNQKKGYDRRMVLEKKEALELFDKELGGVKGDQH
;
A
#
# COMPACT_ATOMS: atom_id res chain seq x y z
N MET A 1 -15.12 -9.70 4.54
CA MET A 1 -15.64 -8.84 5.63
C MET A 1 -14.91 -7.53 5.45
N LYS A 2 -15.59 -6.42 5.11
CA LYS A 2 -14.92 -5.11 5.09
C LYS A 2 -14.46 -4.79 6.50
N ASP A 3 -13.19 -5.04 6.80
CA ASP A 3 -12.61 -4.67 8.07
C ASP A 3 -12.80 -3.16 8.27
N LYS A 4 -12.76 -2.70 9.52
CA LYS A 4 -12.99 -1.29 9.97
C LYS A 4 -12.09 -0.23 9.30
N VAL A 5 -11.31 -0.66 8.32
CA VAL A 5 -10.25 -0.04 7.55
C VAL A 5 -10.72 0.35 6.13
N GLY A 6 -11.85 -0.19 5.65
CA GLY A 6 -12.40 0.10 4.31
C GLY A 6 -11.80 -0.74 3.17
N LEU A 7 -10.68 -1.41 3.43
CA LEU A 7 -10.07 -2.43 2.57
C LEU A 7 -10.46 -3.81 3.09
N ASP A 8 -10.95 -4.68 2.21
CA ASP A 8 -11.03 -6.11 2.52
C ASP A 8 -9.65 -6.70 2.24
N ALA A 9 -8.87 -7.03 3.28
CA ALA A 9 -7.52 -7.57 3.13
C ALA A 9 -7.50 -8.97 2.49
N THR A 10 -8.67 -9.59 2.27
CA THR A 10 -8.81 -10.86 1.55
C THR A 10 -9.12 -10.67 0.07
N GLU A 11 -9.50 -9.47 -0.35
CA GLU A 11 -9.79 -9.13 -1.74
C GLU A 11 -8.78 -8.09 -2.27
N GLY A 12 -8.08 -8.45 -3.33
CA GLY A 12 -7.07 -7.61 -3.99
C GLY A 12 -5.81 -8.39 -4.37
N SER A 13 -4.88 -7.73 -5.05
CA SER A 13 -3.63 -8.35 -5.50
C SER A 13 -2.82 -8.98 -4.37
N ALA A 14 -2.04 -10.02 -4.70
CA ALA A 14 -1.04 -10.59 -3.81
C ALA A 14 -0.08 -9.51 -3.30
N THR A 15 0.29 -8.57 -4.16
CA THR A 15 1.16 -7.45 -3.79
C THR A 15 0.52 -6.52 -2.76
N LEU A 16 -0.74 -6.12 -2.94
CA LEU A 16 -1.46 -5.31 -1.95
C LEU A 16 -1.54 -6.01 -0.59
N ARG A 17 -1.82 -7.33 -0.59
CA ARG A 17 -1.88 -8.14 0.63
C ARG A 17 -0.55 -8.19 1.36
N ASP A 18 0.56 -8.35 0.65
CA ASP A 18 1.91 -8.34 1.24
C ASP A 18 2.29 -6.97 1.81
N VAL A 19 1.92 -5.88 1.12
CA VAL A 19 2.11 -4.51 1.62
C VAL A 19 1.30 -4.28 2.90
N VAL A 20 0.04 -4.71 2.94
CA VAL A 20 -0.83 -4.62 4.13
C VAL A 20 -0.23 -5.42 5.30
N TRP A 21 0.20 -6.66 5.03
CA TRP A 21 0.83 -7.53 6.04
C TRP A 21 2.12 -6.92 6.60
N SER A 22 3.08 -6.57 5.73
CA SER A 22 4.37 -5.99 6.13
C SER A 22 4.19 -4.69 6.90
N THR A 23 3.21 -3.87 6.50
CA THR A 23 2.84 -2.64 7.22
C THR A 23 2.27 -2.95 8.61
N GLY A 24 1.36 -3.91 8.71
CA GLY A 24 0.79 -4.36 9.98
C GLY A 24 1.85 -4.84 10.96
N VAL A 25 2.79 -5.66 10.48
CA VAL A 25 3.90 -6.21 11.28
C VAL A 25 4.88 -5.13 11.73
N GLN A 26 5.33 -4.27 10.82
CA GLN A 26 6.40 -3.31 11.12
C GLN A 26 5.92 -2.05 11.85
N HIS A 27 4.72 -1.57 11.52
CA HIS A 27 4.25 -0.25 11.97
C HIS A 27 3.06 -0.33 12.94
N LYS A 28 2.66 -1.54 13.37
CA LYS A 28 1.61 -1.81 14.37
C LYS A 28 0.38 -0.93 14.18
N GLY A 29 -0.35 -1.07 13.07
CA GLY A 29 -1.48 -0.16 12.86
C GLY A 29 -2.45 -0.50 11.74
N PRO A 30 -3.58 -1.17 12.03
CA PRO A 30 -4.78 -1.07 11.18
C PRO A 30 -5.21 0.38 10.94
N GLU A 31 -4.87 1.31 11.84
CA GLU A 31 -5.11 2.74 11.67
C GLU A 31 -4.39 3.35 10.47
N LEU A 32 -3.14 2.93 10.20
CA LEU A 32 -2.35 3.46 9.09
C LEU A 32 -2.95 3.04 7.75
N ILE A 33 -3.26 1.74 7.63
CA ILE A 33 -3.91 1.18 6.45
C ILE A 33 -5.26 1.86 6.23
N GLY A 34 -6.00 2.15 7.30
CA GLY A 34 -7.31 2.81 7.22
C GLY A 34 -7.21 4.29 6.86
N ALA A 35 -6.18 4.98 7.33
CA ALA A 35 -5.90 6.36 6.92
C ALA A 35 -5.55 6.42 5.43
N ALA A 36 -4.71 5.50 4.95
CA ALA A 36 -4.36 5.37 3.54
C ALA A 36 -5.59 5.10 2.66
N ALA A 37 -6.42 4.10 3.02
CA ALA A 37 -7.64 3.77 2.30
C ALA A 37 -8.60 4.96 2.22
N LYS A 38 -8.89 5.61 3.35
CA LYS A 38 -9.75 6.79 3.42
C LYS A 38 -9.19 7.96 2.63
N ARG A 39 -7.86 8.14 2.59
CA ARG A 39 -7.21 9.17 1.79
C ARG A 39 -7.46 8.92 0.31
N VAL A 40 -7.30 7.67 -0.16
CA VAL A 40 -7.56 7.29 -1.55
C VAL A 40 -9.04 7.48 -1.89
N GLU A 41 -9.98 6.96 -1.09
CA GLU A 41 -11.42 7.13 -1.33
C GLU A 41 -11.81 8.61 -1.47
N LYS A 42 -11.22 9.50 -0.66
CA LYS A 42 -11.46 10.94 -0.74
C LYS A 42 -10.91 11.59 -2.00
N THR A 43 -9.77 11.12 -2.51
CA THR A 43 -9.10 11.72 -3.69
C THR A 43 -9.56 11.11 -5.00
N THR A 44 -10.10 9.89 -5.00
CA THR A 44 -10.48 9.15 -6.21
C THR A 44 -11.98 9.05 -6.44
N LYS A 45 -12.81 9.63 -5.55
CA LYS A 45 -14.29 9.70 -5.60
C LYS A 45 -14.93 9.03 -6.82
N GLY A 46 -15.46 7.81 -6.63
CA GLY A 46 -16.15 7.05 -7.68
C GLY A 46 -15.26 6.11 -8.49
N MET A 47 -13.96 6.04 -8.17
CA MET A 47 -13.09 4.98 -8.66
C MET A 47 -13.52 3.62 -8.13
N ASP A 48 -13.57 2.64 -9.03
CA ASP A 48 -13.85 1.25 -8.70
C ASP A 48 -12.75 0.68 -7.81
N SER A 49 -13.13 0.22 -6.61
CA SER A 49 -12.20 -0.35 -5.63
C SER A 49 -11.57 -1.66 -6.08
N SER A 50 -12.11 -2.31 -7.11
CA SER A 50 -11.54 -3.50 -7.74
C SER A 50 -10.57 -3.17 -8.89
N SER A 51 -10.47 -1.89 -9.27
CA SER A 51 -9.58 -1.48 -10.36
C SER A 51 -8.11 -1.54 -9.94
N PRO A 52 -7.20 -1.96 -10.85
CA PRO A 52 -5.76 -1.91 -10.57
C PRO A 52 -5.24 -0.51 -10.24
N GLU A 53 -5.87 0.54 -10.78
CA GLU A 53 -5.50 1.92 -10.47
C GLU A 53 -5.83 2.28 -9.01
N TYR A 54 -6.95 1.79 -8.49
CA TYR A 54 -7.30 1.97 -7.08
C TYR A 54 -6.26 1.29 -6.19
N GLU A 55 -5.93 0.03 -6.46
CA GLU A 55 -4.93 -0.71 -5.68
C GLU A 55 -3.56 -0.04 -5.72
N ARG A 56 -3.10 0.41 -6.89
CA ARG A 56 -1.86 1.21 -7.00
C ARG A 56 -1.89 2.42 -6.08
N LYS A 57 -2.98 3.19 -6.08
CA LYS A 57 -3.13 4.37 -5.21
C LYS A 57 -3.14 4.01 -3.73
N VAL A 58 -3.73 2.87 -3.37
CA VAL A 58 -3.70 2.36 -1.99
C VAL A 58 -2.28 2.00 -1.56
N ILE A 59 -1.53 1.25 -2.39
CA ILE A 59 -0.13 0.91 -2.13
C ILE A 59 0.69 2.19 -1.92
N GLU A 60 0.55 3.16 -2.81
CA GLU A 60 1.23 4.45 -2.70
C GLU A 60 0.89 5.19 -1.41
N ALA A 61 -0.40 5.24 -1.05
CA ALA A 61 -0.87 5.91 0.15
C ALA A 61 -0.35 5.23 1.43
N ILE A 62 -0.26 3.89 1.46
CA ILE A 62 0.31 3.16 2.61
C ILE A 62 1.77 3.58 2.83
N TYR A 63 2.59 3.62 1.77
CA TYR A 63 3.99 4.02 1.88
C TYR A 63 4.16 5.50 2.27
N ASP A 64 3.30 6.38 1.75
CA ASP A 64 3.30 7.79 2.14
C ASP A 64 3.00 7.94 3.66
N GLU A 65 2.03 7.19 4.18
CA GLU A 65 1.71 7.17 5.61
C GLU A 65 2.85 6.58 6.44
N ARG A 66 3.50 5.49 5.97
CA ARG A 66 4.70 4.92 6.61
C ARG A 66 5.83 5.93 6.69
N ALA A 67 6.05 6.75 5.66
CA ALA A 67 7.07 7.80 5.64
C ALA A 67 6.87 8.83 6.78
N THR A 68 5.62 9.05 7.24
CA THR A 68 5.35 10.00 8.33
C THR A 68 5.78 9.51 9.71
N ARG A 69 5.97 8.20 9.91
CA ARG A 69 6.29 7.62 11.22
C ARG A 69 7.67 8.02 11.74
N CYS A 70 8.60 8.35 10.85
CA CYS A 70 9.94 8.79 11.22
C CYS A 70 10.11 10.32 11.24
N LYS A 71 9.00 11.09 11.34
CA LYS A 71 9.03 12.56 11.42
C LYS A 71 9.89 13.10 12.56
N LYS A 72 9.97 12.38 13.69
CA LYS A 72 10.75 12.77 14.88
C LYS A 72 12.12 12.06 14.98
N CYS A 73 12.51 11.30 13.97
CA CYS A 73 13.80 10.60 13.98
C CYS A 73 14.98 11.59 13.86
N PRO A 74 16.15 11.26 14.44
CA PRO A 74 17.39 11.96 14.18
C PRO A 74 17.69 12.05 12.67
N PRO A 75 18.33 13.12 12.16
CA PRO A 75 18.52 13.34 10.71
C PRO A 75 19.15 12.15 9.97
N ASN A 76 20.15 11.51 10.57
CA ASN A 76 20.84 10.35 9.97
C ASN A 76 19.94 9.11 9.88
N GLN A 77 19.04 8.93 10.86
CA GLN A 77 18.07 7.84 10.85
C GLN A 77 16.91 8.15 9.89
N LYS A 78 16.45 9.41 9.86
CA LYS A 78 15.40 9.87 8.94
C LYS A 78 15.81 9.69 7.48
N LYS A 79 17.05 10.05 7.11
CA LYS A 79 17.55 9.88 5.74
C LYS A 79 17.55 8.42 5.30
N GLY A 80 18.00 7.51 6.17
CA GLY A 80 17.99 6.08 5.89
C GLY A 80 16.57 5.51 5.79
N TYR A 81 15.68 5.98 6.66
CA TYR A 81 14.27 5.59 6.66
C TYR A 81 13.53 6.07 5.41
N ASP A 82 13.65 7.35 5.05
CA ASP A 82 13.01 7.92 3.87
C ASP A 82 13.49 7.21 2.59
N ARG A 83 14.80 6.97 2.47
CA ARG A 83 15.36 6.19 1.35
C ARG A 83 14.76 4.79 1.26
N ARG A 84 14.58 4.12 2.41
CA ARG A 84 13.97 2.79 2.46
C ARG A 84 12.52 2.83 2.00
N MET A 85 11.73 3.81 2.45
CA MET A 85 10.32 3.93 2.03
C MET A 85 10.19 4.17 0.52
N VAL A 86 11.09 4.96 -0.08
CA VAL A 86 11.09 5.19 -1.54
C VAL A 86 11.42 3.90 -2.30
N LEU A 87 12.42 3.14 -1.84
CA LEU A 87 12.82 1.89 -2.49
C LEU A 87 11.75 0.81 -2.35
N GLU A 88 11.25 0.56 -1.15
CA GLU A 88 10.20 -0.43 -0.90
C GLU A 88 8.91 -0.08 -1.66
N LYS A 89 8.53 1.21 -1.74
CA LYS A 89 7.39 1.67 -2.56
C LYS A 89 7.59 1.32 -4.03
N LYS A 90 8.78 1.61 -4.57
CA LYS A 90 9.11 1.32 -5.97
C LYS A 90 9.05 -0.19 -6.23
N GLU A 91 9.68 -0.99 -5.38
CA GLU A 91 9.69 -2.46 -5.51
C GLU A 91 8.27 -3.04 -5.44
N ALA A 92 7.44 -2.57 -4.51
CA ALA A 92 6.05 -2.98 -4.42
C ALA A 92 5.26 -2.63 -5.69
N LEU A 93 5.44 -1.43 -6.25
CA LEU A 93 4.76 -1.05 -7.50
C LEU A 93 5.25 -1.86 -8.70
N GLU A 94 6.54 -2.17 -8.79
CA GLU A 94 7.08 -3.02 -9.86
C GLU A 94 6.57 -4.47 -9.75
N LEU A 95 6.44 -5.00 -8.53
CA LEU A 95 5.82 -6.32 -8.29
C LEU A 95 4.34 -6.32 -8.67
N PHE A 96 3.62 -5.27 -8.29
CA PHE A 96 2.22 -5.10 -8.65
C PHE A 96 2.03 -5.03 -10.18
N ASP A 97 2.85 -4.24 -10.88
CA ASP A 97 2.80 -4.14 -12.34
C ASP A 97 3.12 -5.49 -13.02
N LYS A 98 4.08 -6.26 -12.48
CA LYS A 98 4.37 -7.62 -12.96
C LYS A 98 3.21 -8.56 -12.72
N GLU A 99 2.55 -8.46 -11.57
CA GLU A 99 1.35 -9.25 -11.26
C GLU A 99 0.25 -8.97 -12.29
N LEU A 100 -0.03 -7.70 -12.60
CA LEU A 100 -1.01 -7.32 -13.62
C LEU A 100 -0.61 -7.77 -15.03
N GLY A 101 0.68 -7.73 -15.36
CA GLY A 101 1.22 -8.19 -16.65
C GLY A 101 1.23 -9.72 -16.81
N GLY A 102 1.37 -10.45 -15.70
CA GLY A 102 1.39 -11.92 -15.63
C GLY A 102 0.00 -12.58 -15.70
N VAL A 103 -1.07 -11.83 -15.42
CA VAL A 103 -2.47 -12.31 -15.49
C VAL A 103 -2.93 -12.69 -16.91
N LYS A 104 -2.12 -12.45 -17.95
CA LYS A 104 -2.40 -12.93 -19.32
C LYS A 104 -2.02 -14.40 -19.59
N GLY A 105 -1.58 -15.16 -18.59
CA GLY A 105 -0.86 -16.41 -18.80
C GLY A 105 -1.53 -17.74 -18.46
N ASP A 106 -2.61 -17.80 -17.69
CA ASP A 106 -3.15 -19.10 -17.22
C ASP A 106 -4.68 -19.17 -17.34
N GLN A 107 -5.13 -19.53 -18.54
CA GLN A 107 -6.34 -20.33 -18.73
C GLN A 107 -5.96 -21.51 -19.63
N HIS A 108 -5.77 -22.68 -19.03
CA HIS A 108 -5.83 -23.97 -19.72
C HIS A 108 -6.68 -24.94 -18.90
#